data_AF-A0A8J8K859-F1
#
_entry.id   AF-A0A8J8K859-F1
#
_cell.length_a   1.000
_cell.length_b   1.000
_cell.length_c   1.000
_cell.angle_alpha   90.00
_cell.angle_beta   90.00
_cell.angle_gamma   90.00
#
_symmetry.space_group_name_H-M   'P 1'
#
loop_
_entity.id
_entity.type
_entity.pdbx_description
1 polymer ?
#
loop_
_entity_poly.entity_id
_entity_poly.type
_entity_poly.pdbx_seq_one_letter_code
_entity_poly.pdbx_strand_id
1 'polypeptide(L)'
;MEIPTQIRIRLLFTFGKEIFYKFYWFEMKDDDFYWGSAYQANYSEKTSTSFNKAEKLSIQVPEDFNKLVKNSGKYSYHEDGQVHFKINLKDGSSNYKNLTNWPLKDEISKPTRFFTVLSRTLKHYNKEIENLTKTNSNALVINFPEDVKDKRVYFEFFLSPLGNFPIPETLLKINGDLNDIIQHTISPNLILLIRHGIFENLNDSHPDKELSIITYEV
;
A
#
# COMPACT_ATOMS: atom_id res chain seq x y z
N MET A 1 -12.95 -7.30 -25.36
CA MET A 1 -13.64 -6.89 -24.12
C MET A 1 -13.08 -5.51 -23.79
N GLU A 2 -13.91 -4.47 -23.80
CA GLU A 2 -13.45 -3.11 -23.48
C GLU A 2 -13.12 -3.01 -22.00
N ILE A 3 -11.93 -2.49 -21.69
CA ILE A 3 -11.49 -2.27 -20.31
C ILE A 3 -12.15 -0.96 -19.86
N PRO A 4 -12.87 -0.94 -18.72
CA PRO A 4 -13.57 0.25 -18.27
C PRO A 4 -12.59 1.38 -17.95
N THR A 5 -13.02 2.62 -18.20
CA THR A 5 -12.24 3.86 -17.92
C THR A 5 -11.92 4.04 -16.44
N GLN A 6 -12.61 3.31 -15.57
CA GLN A 6 -12.35 3.26 -14.14
C GLN A 6 -12.30 1.81 -13.66
N ILE A 7 -11.16 1.44 -13.07
CA ILE A 7 -10.98 0.18 -12.36
C ILE A 7 -10.56 0.49 -10.94
N ARG A 8 -11.31 -0.04 -9.97
CA ARG A 8 -10.93 0.02 -8.56
C ARG A 8 -10.73 -1.38 -8.02
N ILE A 9 -9.62 -1.61 -7.34
CA ILE A 9 -9.30 -2.88 -6.68
C ILE A 9 -9.36 -2.64 -5.17
N ARG A 10 -10.07 -3.49 -4.44
CA ARG A 10 -10.10 -3.53 -2.98
C ARG A 10 -9.36 -4.77 -2.52
N LEU A 11 -8.25 -4.57 -1.82
CA LEU A 11 -7.43 -5.64 -1.28
C LEU A 11 -7.98 -6.08 0.07
N LEU A 12 -8.25 -7.37 0.18
CA LEU A 12 -8.81 -8.04 1.34
C LEU A 12 -7.89 -9.17 1.81
N PHE A 13 -7.88 -9.39 3.12
CA PHE A 13 -7.21 -10.55 3.71
C PHE A 13 -8.23 -11.50 4.27
N THR A 14 -8.09 -12.79 3.97
CA THR A 14 -8.82 -13.85 4.67
C THR A 14 -7.93 -14.61 5.62
N PHE A 15 -8.51 -15.11 6.70
CA PHE A 15 -7.88 -16.09 7.57
C PHE A 15 -8.76 -17.32 7.70
N GLY A 16 -8.24 -18.45 7.24
CA GLY A 16 -9.07 -19.66 7.13
C GLY A 16 -10.23 -19.42 6.15
N LYS A 17 -11.46 -19.74 6.57
CA LYS A 17 -12.63 -19.69 5.68
C LYS A 17 -13.50 -18.44 5.81
N GLU A 18 -13.41 -17.66 6.89
CA GLU A 18 -14.53 -16.75 7.24
C GLU A 18 -14.15 -15.37 7.79
N ILE A 19 -12.88 -15.08 8.09
CA ILE A 19 -12.51 -13.76 8.63
C ILE A 19 -11.88 -12.92 7.54
N PHE A 20 -12.56 -11.84 7.15
CA PHE A 20 -12.08 -10.90 6.14
C PHE A 20 -11.67 -9.57 6.76
N TYR A 21 -10.60 -8.96 6.25
CA TYR A 21 -10.14 -7.64 6.65
C TYR A 21 -9.89 -6.77 5.43
N LYS A 22 -10.41 -5.54 5.41
CA LYS A 22 -10.16 -4.59 4.32
C LYS A 22 -8.86 -3.84 4.57
N PHE A 23 -7.93 -3.92 3.62
CA PHE A 23 -6.57 -3.44 3.79
C PHE A 23 -6.33 -2.12 3.03
N TYR A 24 -6.23 -2.21 1.71
CA TYR A 24 -5.97 -1.09 0.81
C TYR A 24 -6.95 -1.08 -0.35
N TRP A 25 -7.05 0.06 -1.02
CA TRP A 25 -7.69 0.16 -2.32
C TRP A 25 -6.75 0.86 -3.30
N PHE A 26 -6.89 0.49 -4.56
CA PHE A 26 -6.16 1.02 -5.71
C PHE A 26 -7.18 1.37 -6.78
N GLU A 27 -6.96 2.46 -7.50
CA GLU A 27 -7.90 2.92 -8.51
C GLU A 27 -7.15 3.56 -9.66
N MET A 28 -7.37 3.04 -10.86
CA MET A 28 -7.11 3.78 -12.09
C MET A 28 -8.41 4.46 -12.49
N LYS A 29 -8.34 5.77 -12.73
CA LYS A 29 -9.44 6.55 -13.29
C LYS A 29 -8.85 7.45 -14.36
N ASP A 30 -9.19 7.14 -15.61
CA ASP A 30 -8.56 7.76 -16.77
C ASP A 30 -7.02 7.60 -16.66
N ASP A 31 -6.25 8.68 -16.76
CA ASP A 31 -4.78 8.64 -16.61
C ASP A 31 -4.28 8.87 -15.18
N ASP A 32 -5.19 9.00 -14.21
CA ASP A 32 -4.82 9.17 -12.80
C ASP A 32 -4.84 7.85 -12.04
N PHE A 33 -3.80 7.64 -11.23
CA PHE A 33 -3.72 6.50 -10.31
C PHE A 33 -3.84 6.96 -8.86
N TYR A 34 -4.73 6.31 -8.11
CA TYR A 34 -5.02 6.61 -6.71
C TYR A 34 -4.88 5.37 -5.85
N TRP A 35 -4.37 5.54 -4.63
CA TRP A 35 -4.37 4.47 -3.63
C TRP A 35 -4.50 5.01 -2.22
N GLY A 36 -4.95 4.16 -1.30
CA GLY A 36 -5.06 4.56 0.08
C GLY A 36 -5.48 3.43 1.00
N SER A 37 -5.31 3.67 2.29
CA SER A 37 -5.77 2.75 3.32
C SER A 37 -7.30 2.69 3.31
N ALA A 38 -7.83 1.52 3.63
CA ALA A 38 -9.27 1.28 3.73
C ALA A 38 -9.93 1.92 4.96
N TYR A 39 -9.13 2.43 5.90
CA TYR A 39 -9.59 2.94 7.19
C TYR A 39 -8.83 4.23 7.57
N GLN A 40 -9.32 4.90 8.61
CA GLN A 40 -8.60 6.02 9.21
C GLN A 40 -7.42 5.50 10.04
N ALA A 41 -6.20 5.87 9.65
CA ALA A 41 -5.01 5.52 10.40
C ALA A 41 -4.65 6.64 11.39
N ASN A 42 -3.99 6.28 12.48
CA ASN A 42 -3.30 7.25 13.32
C ASN A 42 -2.04 7.72 12.57
N TYR A 43 -2.00 8.98 12.13
CA TYR A 43 -0.86 9.53 11.39
C TYR A 43 0.17 10.16 12.33
N SER A 44 1.45 9.86 12.12
CA SER A 44 2.56 10.70 12.59
C SER A 44 3.18 11.35 11.37
N GLU A 45 3.12 12.69 11.29
CA GLU A 45 3.71 13.43 10.17
C GLU A 45 5.24 13.55 10.26
N LYS A 46 5.85 13.05 11.35
CA LYS A 46 7.29 13.14 11.60
C LYS A 46 7.89 11.76 11.70
N THR A 47 8.29 11.23 10.55
CA THR A 47 9.42 10.30 10.47
C THR A 47 10.42 10.91 9.50
N SER A 48 11.19 11.89 10.01
CA SER A 48 12.32 12.42 9.25
C SER A 48 13.24 11.27 8.89
N THR A 49 13.39 11.02 7.60
CA THR A 49 14.24 9.95 7.09
C THR A 49 15.53 10.56 6.61
N SER A 50 16.65 10.20 7.24
CA SER A 50 17.99 10.53 6.73
C SER A 50 18.69 9.24 6.31
N PHE A 51 19.09 9.15 5.06
CA PHE A 51 19.95 8.07 4.58
C PHE A 51 21.41 8.47 4.79
N ASN A 52 22.11 7.74 5.66
CA ASN A 52 23.56 7.83 5.78
C ASN A 52 24.17 6.86 4.75
N LYS A 53 25.45 7.05 4.36
CA LYS A 53 26.19 6.16 3.43
C LYS A 53 26.24 4.66 3.81
N ALA A 54 25.63 4.26 4.93
CA ALA A 54 25.30 2.88 5.29
C ALA A 54 23.77 2.78 5.51
N GLU A 55 23.13 1.87 4.78
CA GLU A 55 21.69 1.60 4.67
C GLU A 55 21.00 1.32 6.02
N LYS A 56 20.75 2.35 6.82
CA LYS A 56 19.98 2.24 8.06
C LYS A 56 18.85 3.25 8.06
N LEU A 57 17.62 2.74 8.06
CA LEU A 57 16.41 3.52 8.26
C LEU A 57 16.16 3.70 9.76
N SER A 58 16.20 4.93 10.26
CA SER A 58 15.80 5.24 11.64
C SER A 58 14.41 5.89 11.63
N ILE A 59 13.49 5.33 12.41
CA ILE A 59 12.11 5.77 12.51
C ILE A 59 11.88 6.27 13.93
N GLN A 60 11.50 7.53 14.09
CA GLN A 60 11.09 8.06 15.39
C GLN A 60 9.65 7.66 15.69
N VAL A 61 9.49 6.92 16.78
CA VAL A 61 8.22 6.44 17.31
C VAL A 61 7.77 7.44 18.37
N PRO A 62 6.61 8.10 18.22
CA PRO A 62 6.11 9.02 19.25
C PRO A 62 5.83 8.28 20.57
N GLU A 63 6.12 8.94 21.69
CA GLU A 63 6.01 8.36 23.04
C GLU A 63 4.58 7.99 23.44
N ASP A 64 3.59 8.75 22.98
CA ASP A 64 2.17 8.52 23.27
C ASP A 64 1.33 8.52 21.98
N PHE A 65 0.96 7.32 21.56
CA PHE A 65 0.20 7.08 20.35
C PHE A 65 -1.27 7.46 20.43
N ASN A 66 -1.84 7.52 21.64
CA ASN A 66 -3.25 7.88 21.85
C ASN A 66 -3.48 9.37 21.60
N LYS A 67 -2.40 10.18 21.63
CA LYS A 67 -2.44 11.61 21.31
C LYS A 67 -2.37 11.90 19.82
N LEU A 68 -2.08 10.91 18.96
CA LEU A 68 -2.05 11.11 17.52
C LEU A 68 -3.46 11.25 16.95
N VAL A 69 -3.61 12.17 16.00
CA VAL A 69 -4.88 12.37 15.32
C VAL A 69 -5.10 11.28 14.27
N LYS A 70 -6.26 10.62 14.35
CA LYS A 70 -6.77 9.78 13.27
C LYS A 70 -7.25 10.65 12.14
N ASN A 71 -6.66 10.46 10.96
CA ASN A 71 -7.09 11.10 9.73
C ASN A 71 -7.40 10.01 8.68
N SER A 72 -7.99 10.38 7.56
CA SER A 72 -7.97 9.55 6.35
C SER A 72 -7.00 10.17 5.36
N GLY A 73 -6.28 9.33 4.63
CA GLY A 73 -5.29 9.77 3.66
C GLY A 73 -5.46 9.00 2.36
N LYS A 74 -5.19 9.67 1.24
CA LYS A 74 -5.04 9.01 -0.05
C LYS A 74 -3.86 9.61 -0.79
N TYR A 75 -3.19 8.76 -1.54
CA TYR A 75 -2.16 9.14 -2.49
C TYR A 75 -2.78 9.27 -3.88
N SER A 76 -2.20 10.15 -4.68
CA SER A 76 -2.52 10.30 -6.10
C SER A 76 -1.24 10.43 -6.90
N TYR A 77 -1.25 9.88 -8.10
CA TYR A 77 -0.19 9.95 -9.10
C TYR A 77 -0.82 10.33 -10.43
N HIS A 78 -0.58 11.57 -10.84
CA HIS A 78 -1.29 12.24 -11.93
C HIS A 78 -0.66 12.00 -13.29
N GLU A 79 -1.38 12.36 -14.35
CA GLU A 79 -0.92 12.26 -15.74
C GLU A 79 0.45 12.94 -15.95
N ASP A 80 0.67 14.09 -15.31
CA ASP A 80 1.90 14.89 -15.41
C ASP A 80 3.07 14.38 -14.57
N GLY A 81 2.93 13.21 -13.94
CA GLY A 81 3.95 12.62 -13.09
C GLY A 81 3.86 13.02 -11.62
N GLN A 82 3.04 14.01 -11.24
CA GLN A 82 3.02 14.50 -9.86
C GLN A 82 2.42 13.49 -8.88
N VAL A 83 3.09 13.31 -7.75
CA VAL A 83 2.64 12.45 -6.65
C VAL A 83 2.27 13.29 -5.43
N HIS A 84 1.01 13.21 -5.01
CA HIS A 84 0.50 13.93 -3.84
C HIS A 84 0.03 12.97 -2.75
N PHE A 85 0.07 13.44 -1.52
CA PHE A 85 -0.65 12.85 -0.40
C PHE A 85 -1.67 13.83 0.15
N LYS A 86 -2.95 13.48 0.03
CA LYS A 86 -4.07 14.24 0.58
C LYS A 86 -4.47 13.64 1.92
N ILE A 87 -4.43 14.46 2.98
CA ILE A 87 -4.92 14.12 4.32
C ILE A 87 -6.23 14.86 4.54
N ASN A 88 -7.31 14.14 4.80
CA ASN A 88 -8.57 14.75 5.25
C ASN A 88 -8.53 14.92 6.77
N LEU A 89 -8.71 16.15 7.22
CA LEU A 89 -8.71 16.54 8.63
C LEU A 89 -10.11 16.40 9.23
N LYS A 90 -10.20 16.37 10.57
CA LYS A 90 -11.47 16.19 11.30
C LYS A 90 -12.46 17.34 11.11
N ASP A 91 -11.97 18.54 10.79
CA ASP A 91 -12.79 19.72 10.51
C ASP A 91 -13.38 19.72 9.09
N GLY A 92 -13.15 18.66 8.31
CA GLY A 92 -13.60 18.52 6.92
C GLY A 92 -12.67 19.18 5.90
N SER A 93 -11.63 19.89 6.35
CA SER A 93 -10.60 20.44 5.46
C SER A 93 -9.64 19.36 4.98
N SER A 94 -8.81 19.71 3.99
CA SER A 94 -7.80 18.80 3.43
C SER A 94 -6.44 19.47 3.37
N ASN A 95 -5.42 18.76 3.81
CA ASN A 95 -4.02 19.14 3.62
C ASN A 95 -3.44 18.33 2.46
N TYR A 96 -2.75 19.00 1.53
CA TYR A 96 -2.09 18.37 0.38
C TYR A 96 -0.59 18.49 0.54
N LYS A 97 0.11 17.37 0.44
CA LYS A 97 1.57 17.30 0.47
C LYS A 97 2.06 16.82 -0.89
N ASN A 98 2.84 17.66 -1.57
CA ASN A 98 3.60 17.23 -2.74
C ASN A 98 4.73 16.34 -2.25
N LEU A 99 4.78 15.11 -2.73
CA LEU A 99 5.78 14.14 -2.29
C LEU A 99 6.98 14.12 -3.23
N THR A 100 6.71 13.93 -4.52
CA THR A 100 7.73 13.75 -5.56
C THR A 100 7.07 13.84 -6.94
N ASN A 101 7.90 13.78 -7.98
CA ASN A 101 7.47 13.56 -9.36
C ASN A 101 8.01 12.20 -9.80
N TRP A 102 7.18 11.40 -10.45
CA TRP A 102 7.57 10.12 -11.06
C TRP A 102 7.58 10.24 -12.58
N PRO A 103 8.19 9.28 -13.30
CA PRO A 103 8.05 9.16 -14.76
C PRO A 103 6.57 9.17 -15.16
N LEU A 104 6.27 9.41 -16.44
CA LEU A 104 4.90 9.28 -16.93
C LEU A 104 4.46 7.81 -16.97
N LYS A 105 3.15 7.54 -16.94
CA LYS A 105 2.63 6.17 -16.85
C LYS A 105 2.95 5.32 -18.08
N ASP A 106 2.97 5.95 -19.24
CA ASP A 106 3.36 5.37 -20.54
C ASP A 106 4.89 5.17 -20.66
N GLU A 107 5.69 5.83 -19.82
CA GLU A 107 7.14 5.63 -19.71
C GLU A 107 7.51 4.44 -18.78
N ILE A 108 6.54 3.87 -18.05
CA ILE A 108 6.77 2.70 -17.20
C ILE A 108 7.06 1.47 -18.09
N SER A 109 8.35 1.17 -18.25
CA SER A 109 8.85 0.08 -19.12
C SER A 109 9.23 -1.20 -18.37
N LYS A 110 9.19 -1.18 -17.04
CA LYS A 110 9.47 -2.31 -16.14
C LYS A 110 8.67 -2.13 -14.84
N PRO A 111 8.58 -3.16 -13.97
CA PRO A 111 7.93 -3.00 -12.67
C PRO A 111 8.58 -1.87 -11.85
N THR A 112 7.77 -0.87 -11.52
CA THR A 112 8.16 0.29 -10.73
C THR A 112 7.42 0.28 -9.40
N ARG A 113 8.17 0.22 -8.30
CA ARG A 113 7.62 0.24 -6.93
C ARG A 113 7.05 1.63 -6.64
N PHE A 114 5.77 1.70 -6.30
CA PHE A 114 5.14 2.96 -5.90
C PHE A 114 4.83 3.01 -4.40
N PHE A 115 4.76 1.86 -3.74
CA PHE A 115 4.34 1.80 -2.35
C PHE A 115 4.87 0.54 -1.66
N THR A 116 5.33 0.70 -0.43
CA THR A 116 5.74 -0.41 0.43
C THR A 116 5.10 -0.25 1.79
N VAL A 117 4.62 -1.35 2.35
CA VAL A 117 3.91 -1.34 3.62
C VAL A 117 4.40 -2.47 4.51
N LEU A 118 4.80 -2.14 5.73
CA LEU A 118 4.82 -3.10 6.83
C LEU A 118 3.49 -2.96 7.57
N SER A 119 2.62 -3.97 7.42
CA SER A 119 1.28 -3.96 8.00
C SER A 119 1.32 -3.82 9.52
N ARG A 120 0.22 -3.36 10.13
CA ARG A 120 -0.04 -3.67 11.56
C ARG A 120 -0.24 -5.18 11.73
N THR A 121 -0.25 -5.67 12.95
CA THR A 121 -0.59 -7.08 13.17
C THR A 121 -2.00 -7.36 12.67
N LEU A 122 -2.17 -8.42 11.87
CA LEU A 122 -3.33 -8.56 11.01
C LEU A 122 -4.66 -8.64 11.77
N LYS A 123 -4.66 -9.17 13.00
CA LYS A 123 -5.85 -9.22 13.86
C LYS A 123 -6.46 -7.85 14.18
N HIS A 124 -5.67 -6.77 14.10
CA HIS A 124 -6.10 -5.41 14.44
C HIS A 124 -6.74 -4.67 13.27
N TYR A 125 -6.85 -5.29 12.07
CA TYR A 125 -7.59 -4.66 10.99
C TYR A 125 -9.10 -4.61 11.26
N ASN A 126 -9.83 -3.71 10.59
CA ASN A 126 -11.28 -3.70 10.69
C ASN A 126 -11.85 -4.90 9.91
N LYS A 127 -12.76 -5.64 10.54
CA LYS A 127 -13.50 -6.78 9.96
C LYS A 127 -14.70 -6.33 9.12
N GLU A 128 -15.14 -5.09 9.29
CA GLU A 128 -16.30 -4.57 8.57
C GLU A 128 -15.96 -4.36 7.10
N ILE A 129 -16.74 -5.05 6.27
CA ILE A 129 -16.65 -4.97 4.83
C ILE A 129 -18.01 -4.56 4.30
N GLU A 130 -18.10 -3.32 3.82
CA GLU A 130 -19.27 -2.87 3.10
C GLU A 130 -18.98 -2.81 1.60
N ASN A 131 -19.84 -3.47 0.81
CA ASN A 131 -20.01 -3.28 -0.64
C ASN A 131 -18.71 -3.38 -1.47
N LEU A 132 -18.12 -4.57 -1.51
CA LEU A 132 -16.87 -4.88 -2.19
C LEU A 132 -16.85 -4.58 -3.70
N THR A 133 -18.00 -4.67 -4.36
CA THR A 133 -18.12 -4.54 -5.81
C THR A 133 -18.79 -3.26 -6.28
N LYS A 134 -19.23 -2.39 -5.35
CA LYS A 134 -19.84 -1.09 -5.68
C LYS A 134 -18.85 -0.22 -6.45
N THR A 135 -19.36 0.53 -7.44
CA THR A 135 -18.60 1.40 -8.38
C THR A 135 -17.52 0.65 -9.16
N ASN A 136 -17.90 -0.37 -9.94
CA ASN A 136 -17.00 -1.15 -10.81
C ASN A 136 -15.71 -1.59 -10.12
N SER A 137 -15.85 -2.03 -8.88
CA SER A 137 -14.69 -2.43 -8.08
C SER A 137 -14.54 -3.94 -8.06
N ASN A 138 -13.30 -4.40 -8.12
CA ASN A 138 -12.92 -5.79 -7.95
C ASN A 138 -12.40 -6.01 -6.53
N ALA A 139 -12.76 -7.15 -5.93
CA ALA A 139 -12.17 -7.60 -4.69
C ALA A 139 -11.02 -8.54 -4.99
N LEU A 140 -9.83 -8.21 -4.50
CA LEU A 140 -8.66 -9.09 -4.54
C LEU A 140 -8.45 -9.67 -3.14
N VAL A 141 -8.55 -10.98 -3.00
CA VAL A 141 -8.45 -11.67 -1.71
C VAL A 141 -7.11 -12.38 -1.61
N ILE A 142 -6.36 -12.11 -0.54
CA ILE A 142 -5.17 -12.85 -0.15
C ILE A 142 -5.53 -13.71 1.06
N ASN A 143 -5.36 -15.03 0.92
CA ASN A 143 -5.67 -15.97 2.00
C ASN A 143 -4.43 -16.28 2.83
N PHE A 144 -4.50 -15.99 4.12
CA PHE A 144 -3.46 -16.30 5.09
C PHE A 144 -3.87 -17.48 5.99
N PRO A 145 -2.92 -18.33 6.38
CA PRO A 145 -3.09 -19.27 7.49
C PRO A 145 -3.48 -18.56 8.79
N GLU A 146 -4.22 -19.23 9.68
CA GLU A 146 -4.73 -18.60 10.90
C GLU A 146 -3.63 -18.16 11.88
N ASP A 147 -2.50 -18.86 11.91
CA ASP A 147 -1.34 -18.55 12.76
C ASP A 147 -0.60 -17.27 12.34
N VAL A 148 -0.96 -16.70 11.19
CA VAL A 148 -0.42 -15.42 10.68
C VAL A 148 -1.20 -14.22 11.24
N LYS A 149 -2.36 -14.41 11.88
CA LYS A 149 -3.18 -13.31 12.46
C LYS A 149 -2.40 -12.43 13.43
N ASP A 150 -1.46 -13.03 14.17
CA ASP A 150 -0.61 -12.37 15.16
C ASP A 150 0.71 -11.83 14.58
N LYS A 151 0.94 -12.04 13.28
CA LYS A 151 2.15 -11.59 12.57
C LYS A 151 1.88 -10.31 11.76
N ARG A 152 2.97 -9.68 11.33
CA ARG A 152 2.96 -8.59 10.35
C ARG A 152 3.28 -9.14 8.98
N VAL A 153 2.77 -8.47 7.97
CA VAL A 153 3.04 -8.80 6.56
C VAL A 153 3.69 -7.59 5.92
N TYR A 154 4.79 -7.85 5.24
CA TYR A 154 5.46 -6.91 4.38
C TYR A 154 4.82 -6.99 3.00
N PHE A 155 4.45 -5.85 2.44
CA PHE A 155 3.88 -5.70 1.12
C PHE A 155 4.71 -4.73 0.29
N GLU A 156 4.90 -5.06 -0.98
CA GLU A 156 5.39 -4.14 -1.99
C GLU A 156 4.43 -4.13 -3.17
N PHE A 157 4.11 -2.93 -3.61
CA PHE A 157 3.19 -2.69 -4.70
C PHE A 157 3.93 -2.03 -5.86
N PHE A 158 3.73 -2.57 -7.05
CA PHE A 158 4.36 -2.09 -8.28
C PHE A 158 3.31 -1.82 -9.34
N LEU A 159 3.56 -0.80 -10.15
CA LEU A 159 2.94 -0.66 -11.47
C LEU A 159 3.92 -1.25 -12.48
N SER A 160 3.41 -2.05 -13.41
CA SER A 160 4.22 -2.65 -14.47
C SER A 160 3.46 -2.60 -15.79
N PRO A 161 4.15 -2.50 -16.93
CA PRO A 161 3.55 -2.83 -18.21
C PRO A 161 3.18 -4.33 -18.25
N LEU A 162 2.30 -4.70 -19.18
CA LEU A 162 2.02 -6.09 -19.51
C LEU A 162 3.28 -6.78 -20.05
N GLY A 163 3.61 -7.95 -19.51
CA GLY A 163 4.76 -8.75 -19.96
C GLY A 163 5.44 -9.52 -18.84
N ASN A 164 6.57 -10.15 -19.15
CA ASN A 164 7.41 -10.85 -18.19
C ASN A 164 8.64 -9.98 -17.89
N PHE A 165 8.74 -9.52 -16.65
CA PHE A 165 9.85 -8.70 -16.18
C PHE A 165 10.38 -9.26 -14.86
N PRO A 166 11.70 -9.15 -14.60
CA PRO A 166 12.22 -9.42 -13.27
C PRO A 166 11.61 -8.43 -12.27
N ILE A 167 11.13 -8.94 -11.14
CA ILE A 167 10.64 -8.08 -10.05
C ILE A 167 11.85 -7.47 -9.34
N PRO A 168 11.83 -6.15 -9.02
CA PRO A 168 12.92 -5.50 -8.29
C PRO A 168 13.28 -6.19 -6.98
N GLU A 169 14.54 -6.07 -6.57
CA GLU A 169 14.99 -6.55 -5.25
C GLU A 169 14.21 -5.88 -4.12
N THR A 170 14.07 -6.58 -3.00
CA THR A 170 13.27 -6.13 -1.84
C THR A 170 14.00 -5.03 -1.09
N LEU A 171 13.28 -3.98 -0.66
CA LEU A 171 13.91 -2.89 0.13
C LEU A 171 14.45 -3.38 1.46
N LEU A 172 13.79 -4.37 2.05
CA LEU A 172 14.18 -4.98 3.31
C LEU A 172 14.75 -6.37 3.03
N LYS A 173 15.83 -6.70 3.74
CA LYS A 173 16.29 -8.10 3.86
C LYS A 173 15.37 -8.80 4.84
N ILE A 174 14.56 -9.73 4.34
CA ILE A 174 13.61 -10.49 5.14
C ILE A 174 14.04 -11.95 5.12
N ASN A 175 14.08 -12.59 6.28
CA ASN A 175 14.20 -14.04 6.36
C ASN A 175 12.83 -14.63 6.03
N GLY A 176 12.68 -15.21 4.84
CA GLY A 176 11.42 -15.80 4.38
C GLY A 176 11.33 -15.86 2.86
N ASP A 177 10.32 -16.57 2.37
CA ASP A 177 10.00 -16.59 0.95
C ASP A 177 9.11 -15.37 0.60
N LEU A 178 9.55 -14.56 -0.37
CA LEU A 178 8.84 -13.40 -0.91
C LEU A 178 8.37 -13.63 -2.35
N ASN A 179 8.29 -14.89 -2.78
CA ASN A 179 7.98 -15.24 -4.17
C ASN A 179 6.48 -15.16 -4.51
N ASP A 180 5.60 -14.98 -3.52
CA ASP A 180 4.17 -14.79 -3.77
C ASP A 180 3.92 -13.41 -4.38
N ILE A 181 3.72 -13.41 -5.70
CA ILE A 181 3.42 -12.22 -6.49
C ILE A 181 2.04 -12.40 -7.12
N ILE A 182 1.14 -11.49 -6.76
CA ILE A 182 -0.19 -11.41 -7.33
C ILE A 182 -0.19 -10.35 -8.42
N GLN A 183 -0.82 -10.65 -9.55
CA GLN A 183 -0.93 -9.74 -10.68
C GLN A 183 -2.40 -9.43 -10.96
N HIS A 184 -2.72 -8.16 -11.21
CA HIS A 184 -4.07 -7.74 -11.57
C HIS A 184 -4.03 -6.60 -12.57
N THR A 185 -4.72 -6.74 -13.71
CA THR A 185 -4.85 -5.65 -14.69
C THR A 185 -5.58 -4.47 -14.08
N ILE A 186 -4.99 -3.28 -14.19
CA ILE A 186 -5.57 -2.04 -13.64
C ILE A 186 -5.85 -0.99 -14.72
N SER A 187 -5.24 -1.13 -15.90
CA SER A 187 -5.57 -0.40 -17.12
C SER A 187 -5.24 -1.27 -18.34
N PRO A 188 -5.54 -0.84 -19.58
CA PRO A 188 -5.15 -1.57 -20.79
C PRO A 188 -3.64 -1.84 -20.91
N ASN A 189 -2.82 -0.94 -20.37
CA ASN A 189 -1.37 -0.98 -20.54
C ASN A 189 -0.63 -1.33 -19.23
N LEU A 190 -1.31 -1.28 -18.08
CA LEU A 190 -0.69 -1.47 -16.77
C LEU A 190 -1.34 -2.58 -15.96
N ILE A 191 -0.50 -3.30 -15.23
CA ILE A 191 -0.86 -4.24 -14.19
C ILE A 191 -0.38 -3.75 -12.82
N LEU A 192 -1.18 -4.01 -11.80
CA LEU A 192 -0.79 -3.94 -10.41
C LEU A 192 -0.12 -5.27 -10.03
N LEU A 193 1.11 -5.19 -9.55
CA LEU A 193 1.82 -6.32 -8.95
C LEU A 193 1.87 -6.13 -7.44
N ILE A 194 1.57 -7.19 -6.70
CA ILE A 194 1.59 -7.19 -5.23
C ILE A 194 2.50 -8.34 -4.80
N ARG A 195 3.66 -8.00 -4.27
CA ARG A 195 4.54 -8.95 -3.58
C ARG A 195 4.26 -8.87 -2.08
N HIS A 196 4.19 -10.01 -1.41
CA HIS A 196 4.04 -10.03 0.04
C HIS A 196 4.86 -11.11 0.73
N GLY A 197 5.14 -10.90 2.02
CA GLY A 197 5.79 -11.88 2.87
C GLY A 197 5.46 -11.71 4.34
N ILE A 198 5.46 -12.82 5.07
CA ILE A 198 5.25 -12.82 6.50
C ILE A 198 6.56 -12.41 7.18
N PHE A 199 6.52 -11.36 8.00
CA PHE A 199 7.69 -10.83 8.65
C PHE A 199 7.80 -11.41 10.07
N GLU A 200 8.74 -12.33 10.29
CA GLU A 200 8.85 -13.05 11.57
C GLU A 200 9.52 -12.23 12.70
N ASN A 201 10.34 -11.23 12.35
CA ASN A 201 11.28 -10.58 13.27
C ASN A 201 10.83 -9.24 13.88
N LEU A 202 9.56 -8.83 13.76
CA LEU A 202 9.14 -7.45 14.10
C LEU A 202 7.88 -7.38 14.99
N ASN A 203 7.84 -8.23 16.01
CA ASN A 203 6.75 -8.30 16.99
C ASN A 203 6.66 -7.05 17.90
N ASP A 204 7.73 -6.26 18.03
CA ASP A 204 7.84 -5.20 19.05
C ASP A 204 7.55 -3.78 18.56
N SER A 205 7.24 -3.56 17.28
CA SER A 205 6.63 -2.28 16.87
C SER A 205 5.16 -2.30 17.25
N HIS A 206 4.64 -1.21 17.81
CA HIS A 206 3.28 -1.11 18.37
C HIS A 206 2.19 -1.83 17.52
N PRO A 207 1.38 -2.73 18.09
CA PRO A 207 0.54 -3.69 17.35
C PRO A 207 -0.42 -3.07 16.33
N ASP A 208 -0.87 -1.84 16.58
CA ASP A 208 -1.81 -1.10 15.72
C ASP A 208 -1.18 -0.22 14.63
N LYS A 209 0.15 -0.20 14.50
CA LYS A 209 0.84 0.71 13.58
C LYS A 209 1.29 0.03 12.32
N GLU A 210 1.11 0.75 11.23
CA GLU A 210 1.58 0.42 9.91
C GLU A 210 2.69 1.40 9.53
N LEU A 211 3.71 0.91 8.84
CA LEU A 211 4.75 1.74 8.26
C LEU A 211 4.56 1.73 6.75
N SER A 212 4.33 2.89 6.17
CA SER A 212 4.28 3.07 4.72
C SER A 212 5.54 3.79 4.25
N ILE A 213 6.17 3.24 3.22
CA ILE A 213 7.36 3.81 2.57
C ILE A 213 6.98 4.11 1.13
N ILE A 214 7.23 5.35 0.71
CA ILE A 214 7.15 5.77 -0.69
C ILE A 214 8.57 6.10 -1.10
N THR A 215 9.13 5.24 -1.93
CA THR A 215 10.46 5.43 -2.48
C THR A 215 10.41 6.24 -3.75
N TYR A 216 11.46 7.02 -3.97
CA TYR A 216 11.82 7.52 -5.27
C TYR A 216 12.97 6.63 -5.76
N GLU A 217 12.68 5.70 -6.65
CA GLU A 217 13.72 4.97 -7.38
C GLU A 217 13.64 5.43 -8.84
N VAL A 218 14.72 6.08 -9.31
CA VAL A 218 15.01 6.31 -10.74
C VAL A 218 16.08 5.32 -11.14
#